data_AF-A0A6N7AFK0-F1
#
_entry.id   AF-A0A6N7AFK0-F1
#
_cell.length_a   1.000
_cell.length_b   1.000
_cell.length_c   1.000
_cell.angle_alpha   90.00
_cell.angle_beta   90.00
_cell.angle_gamma   90.00
#
_symmetry.space_group_name_H-M   'P 1'
#
loop_
_entity.id
_entity.type
_entity.pdbx_description
1 polymer ?
#
loop_
_entity_poly.entity_id
_entity_poly.type
_entity_poly.pdbx_seq_one_letter_code
_entity_poly.pdbx_strand_id
1 'polypeptide(L)'
;VDLVISGYTGAEVREILANTVETTFQRATVSADILRNMANTAPAFGMIGTLVGLIIMLGTMVSDPSKIGPGMAVALVTTLYGTLLQRLVFMPTASKVQQREEIVRFRNYLVAEGLALLAERKSPRYIQDKMNSYLDPVLHFNIERHMKGQK
;
A
#
# COMPACT_ATOMS: atom_id res chain seq x y z
N VAL A 1 22.48 -2.66 -12.92
CA VAL A 1 23.87 -2.18 -13.16
C VAL A 1 24.38 -2.72 -14.48
N ASP A 2 24.15 -4.00 -14.77
CA ASP A 2 24.52 -4.62 -16.05
C ASP A 2 23.97 -3.88 -17.27
N LEU A 3 22.72 -3.39 -17.24
CA LEU A 3 22.14 -2.56 -18.31
C LEU A 3 22.96 -1.30 -18.65
N VAL A 4 23.62 -0.69 -17.66
CA VAL A 4 24.47 0.49 -17.88
C VAL A 4 25.82 0.09 -18.48
N ILE A 5 26.31 -1.11 -18.14
CA ILE A 5 27.57 -1.67 -18.65
C ILE A 5 27.40 -2.19 -20.09
N SER A 6 26.21 -2.69 -20.44
CA SER A 6 25.87 -3.20 -21.77
C SER A 6 25.77 -2.13 -22.87
N GLY A 7 25.88 -0.84 -22.54
CA GLY A 7 25.92 0.25 -23.52
C GLY A 7 24.56 0.72 -24.05
N TYR A 8 23.46 0.35 -23.38
CA TYR A 8 22.13 0.90 -23.70
C TYR A 8 22.09 2.42 -23.50
N THR A 9 21.26 3.10 -24.29
CA THR A 9 21.03 4.54 -24.13
C THR A 9 20.29 4.82 -22.82
N GLY A 10 20.50 6.01 -22.25
CA GLY A 10 19.80 6.39 -21.01
C GLY A 10 18.28 6.36 -21.10
N ALA A 11 17.72 6.62 -22.29
CA ALA A 11 16.29 6.53 -22.54
C ALA A 11 15.79 5.07 -22.45
N GLU A 12 16.49 4.13 -23.07
CA GLU A 12 16.16 2.69 -23.00
C GLU A 12 16.31 2.15 -21.57
N VAL A 13 17.38 2.53 -20.87
CA VAL A 13 17.59 2.13 -19.46
C VAL A 13 16.45 2.66 -18.60
N ARG A 14 16.04 3.91 -18.79
CA ARG A 14 14.93 4.52 -18.06
C ARG A 14 13.62 3.77 -18.31
N GLU A 15 13.32 3.44 -19.57
CA GLU A 15 12.10 2.72 -19.94
C GLU A 15 12.07 1.30 -19.33
N ILE A 16 13.15 0.53 -19.49
CA ILE A 16 13.25 -0.85 -18.98
C ILE A 16 13.14 -0.86 -17.45
N LEU A 17 13.86 0.04 -16.78
CA LEU A 17 13.82 0.12 -15.32
C LEU A 17 12.47 0.63 -14.83
N ALA A 18 11.86 1.63 -15.48
CA ALA A 18 10.52 2.10 -15.11
C ALA A 18 9.47 0.99 -15.24
N ASN A 19 9.49 0.21 -16.33
CA ASN A 19 8.63 -0.96 -16.49
C ASN A 19 8.89 -2.01 -15.41
N THR A 20 10.15 -2.23 -15.04
CA THR A 20 10.51 -3.15 -13.95
C THR A 20 9.98 -2.68 -12.60
N VAL A 21 10.06 -1.38 -12.31
CA VAL A 21 9.52 -0.77 -11.09
C VAL A 21 8.01 -0.95 -11.04
N GLU A 22 7.30 -0.63 -12.13
CA GLU A 22 5.84 -0.72 -12.18
C GLU A 22 5.35 -2.17 -12.03
N THR A 23 5.93 -3.11 -12.79
CA THR A 23 5.56 -4.53 -12.71
C THR A 23 5.87 -5.15 -11.35
N THR A 24 6.92 -4.69 -10.67
CA THR A 24 7.25 -5.13 -9.30
C THR A 24 6.23 -4.56 -8.30
N PHE A 25 5.89 -3.28 -8.42
CA PHE A 25 4.89 -2.64 -7.57
C PHE A 25 3.51 -3.30 -7.73
N GLN A 26 3.07 -3.57 -8.96
CA GLN A 26 1.81 -4.24 -9.22
C GLN A 26 1.73 -5.61 -8.54
N ARG A 27 2.78 -6.42 -8.66
CA ARG A 27 2.85 -7.74 -8.00
C ARG A 27 2.83 -7.64 -6.48
N ALA A 28 3.50 -6.65 -5.89
CA ALA A 28 3.52 -6.46 -4.45
C ALA A 28 2.18 -5.93 -3.90
N THR A 29 1.49 -5.09 -4.67
CA THR A 29 0.21 -4.45 -4.30
C THR A 29 -0.96 -5.42 -4.24
N VAL A 30 -0.89 -6.57 -4.94
CA VAL A 30 -1.93 -7.62 -4.89
C VAL A 30 -2.29 -8.00 -3.45
N SER A 31 -1.30 -8.08 -2.56
CA SER A 31 -1.53 -8.42 -1.15
C SER A 31 -2.35 -7.35 -0.42
N ALA A 32 -2.06 -6.07 -0.64
CA ALA A 32 -2.82 -4.96 -0.06
C ALA A 32 -4.26 -4.92 -0.60
N ASP A 33 -4.43 -5.20 -1.89
CA ASP A 33 -5.76 -5.23 -2.53
C ASP A 33 -6.63 -6.37 -1.99
N ILE A 34 -6.06 -7.55 -1.76
CA ILE A 34 -6.78 -8.65 -1.11
C ILE A 34 -7.26 -8.23 0.29
N LEU A 35 -6.39 -7.63 1.11
CA LEU A 35 -6.77 -7.15 2.44
C LEU A 35 -7.84 -6.07 2.38
N ARG A 36 -7.78 -5.17 1.40
CA ARG A 36 -8.79 -4.12 1.20
C ARG A 36 -10.15 -4.72 0.79
N ASN A 37 -10.15 -5.72 -0.09
CA ASN A 37 -11.36 -6.46 -0.46
C ASN A 37 -11.95 -7.22 0.73
N MET A 38 -11.11 -7.84 1.58
CA MET A 38 -11.56 -8.45 2.82
C MET A 38 -12.15 -7.42 3.79
N ALA A 39 -11.56 -6.23 3.90
CA ALA A 39 -12.11 -5.14 4.70
C ALA A 39 -13.52 -4.75 4.22
N ASN A 40 -13.70 -4.62 2.90
CA ASN A 40 -14.98 -4.22 2.32
C ASN A 40 -16.08 -5.29 2.45
N THR A 41 -15.70 -6.57 2.49
CA THR A 41 -16.65 -7.68 2.64
C THR A 41 -16.97 -8.00 4.12
N ALA A 42 -16.12 -7.62 5.08
CA ALA A 42 -16.32 -7.90 6.49
C ALA A 42 -17.67 -7.41 7.09
N PRO A 43 -18.20 -6.20 6.81
CA PRO A 43 -19.51 -5.80 7.30
C PRO A 43 -20.66 -6.52 6.61
N ALA A 44 -20.48 -6.98 5.37
CA ALA A 44 -21.50 -7.76 4.68
C ALA A 44 -21.78 -9.07 5.43
N PHE A 45 -20.75 -9.71 5.98
CA PHE A 45 -20.93 -10.86 6.88
C PHE A 45 -21.65 -10.47 8.18
N GLY A 46 -21.41 -9.27 8.72
CA GLY A 46 -22.16 -8.74 9.87
C GLY A 46 -23.65 -8.57 9.57
N MET A 47 -24.00 -8.08 8.38
CA MET A 47 -25.39 -7.97 7.90
C MET A 47 -26.04 -9.33 7.67
N ILE A 48 -25.30 -10.35 7.24
CA ILE A 48 -25.84 -11.72 7.18
C ILE A 48 -26.20 -12.21 8.60
N GLY A 49 -25.38 -11.87 9.60
CA GLY A 49 -25.66 -12.20 11.00
C GLY A 49 -26.92 -11.52 11.55
N THR A 50 -27.25 -10.30 11.11
CA THR A 50 -28.51 -9.65 11.51
C THR A 50 -29.72 -10.37 10.93
N LEU A 51 -29.63 -10.83 9.68
CA LEU A 51 -30.69 -11.64 9.07
C LEU A 51 -30.91 -12.95 9.84
N VAL A 52 -29.83 -13.63 10.25
CA VAL A 52 -29.94 -14.85 11.08
C VAL A 52 -30.60 -14.53 12.43
N GLY A 53 -30.20 -13.45 13.10
CA GLY A 53 -30.81 -13.04 14.36
C GLY A 53 -32.29 -12.68 14.24
N LEU A 54 -32.68 -12.03 13.15
CA LEU A 54 -34.08 -11.73 12.84
C LEU A 54 -34.90 -13.01 12.58
N ILE A 55 -34.35 -13.99 11.85
CA ILE A 55 -35.02 -15.28 11.62
C ILE A 55 -35.29 -16.00 12.95
N ILE A 56 -34.29 -16.04 13.85
CA ILE A 56 -34.44 -16.63 15.18
C ILE A 56 -35.52 -15.89 15.98
N MET A 57 -35.46 -14.56 15.98
CA MET A 57 -36.41 -13.71 16.71
C MET A 57 -37.85 -13.97 16.26
N LEU A 58 -38.11 -13.96 14.96
CA LEU A 58 -39.44 -14.20 14.37
C LEU A 58 -39.93 -15.63 14.64
N GLY A 59 -39.04 -16.63 14.61
CA GLY A 59 -39.40 -18.02 14.91
C GLY A 59 -39.83 -18.25 16.37
N THR A 60 -39.23 -17.53 17.32
CA THR A 60 -39.58 -17.65 18.75
C THR A 60 -40.71 -16.73 19.21
N MET A 61 -41.04 -15.69 18.44
CA MET A 61 -42.03 -14.66 18.83
C MET A 61 -43.44 -15.23 19.06
N VAL A 62 -43.80 -16.32 18.36
CA VAL A 62 -45.13 -16.97 18.48
C VAL A 62 -45.25 -17.83 19.74
N SER A 63 -44.13 -18.28 20.33
CA SER A 63 -44.14 -19.25 21.43
C SER A 63 -43.82 -18.64 22.80
N ASP A 64 -42.88 -17.70 22.89
CA ASP A 64 -42.51 -17.07 24.17
C ASP A 64 -41.75 -15.73 23.96
N PRO A 65 -42.35 -14.56 24.28
CA PRO A 65 -41.72 -13.25 24.13
C PRO A 65 -40.41 -13.08 24.91
N SER A 66 -40.21 -13.87 25.97
CA SER A 66 -38.99 -13.87 26.79
C SER A 66 -37.75 -14.30 25.98
N LYS A 67 -37.94 -15.00 24.86
CA LYS A 67 -36.87 -15.53 24.00
C LYS A 67 -36.42 -14.58 22.88
N ILE A 68 -37.00 -13.38 22.80
CA ILE A 68 -36.63 -12.36 21.81
C ILE A 68 -35.23 -11.78 22.10
N GLY A 69 -34.88 -11.60 23.37
CA GLY A 69 -33.61 -11.00 23.80
C GLY A 69 -32.35 -11.69 23.24
N PRO A 70 -32.24 -13.03 23.32
CA PRO A 70 -31.13 -13.78 22.73
C PRO A 70 -30.96 -13.57 21.21
N GLY A 71 -32.05 -13.57 20.43
CA GLY A 71 -31.99 -13.36 18.97
C GLY A 71 -31.51 -11.96 18.59
N MET A 72 -31.96 -10.94 19.33
CA MET A 72 -31.52 -9.56 19.15
C MET A 72 -30.04 -9.37 19.54
N ALA A 73 -29.58 -10.01 20.62
CA ALA A 73 -28.19 -9.95 21.04
C ALA A 73 -27.24 -10.51 19.96
N VAL A 74 -27.60 -11.63 19.33
CA VAL A 74 -26.81 -12.20 18.22
C VAL A 74 -26.72 -11.21 17.06
N ALA A 75 -27.83 -10.62 16.62
CA ALA A 75 -27.84 -9.66 15.50
C ALA A 75 -26.94 -8.43 15.75
N LEU A 76 -26.97 -7.89 16.96
CA LEU A 76 -26.16 -6.72 17.33
C LEU A 76 -24.67 -7.08 17.42
N VAL A 77 -24.34 -8.23 18.02
CA VAL A 77 -22.97 -8.69 18.21
C VAL A 77 -22.32 -9.03 16.86
N THR A 78 -23.04 -9.63 15.92
CA THR A 78 -22.49 -9.92 14.58
C THR A 78 -22.19 -8.65 13.79
N THR A 79 -23.03 -7.62 13.91
CA THR A 79 -22.81 -6.31 13.28
C THR A 79 -21.60 -5.60 13.89
N LEU A 80 -21.48 -5.66 15.22
CA LEU A 80 -20.34 -5.12 15.94
C LEU A 80 -19.03 -5.78 15.48
N TYR A 81 -18.97 -7.11 15.45
CA TYR A 81 -17.74 -7.81 15.03
C TYR A 81 -17.40 -7.56 13.55
N GLY A 82 -18.38 -7.53 12.64
CA GLY A 82 -18.13 -7.25 11.22
C GLY A 82 -17.52 -5.86 10.99
N THR A 83 -18.08 -4.84 11.66
CA THR A 83 -17.60 -3.45 11.54
C THR A 83 -16.27 -3.22 12.28
N LEU A 84 -16.07 -3.85 13.44
CA LEU A 84 -14.79 -3.80 14.17
C LEU A 84 -13.67 -4.43 13.34
N LEU A 85 -13.89 -5.60 12.75
CA LEU A 85 -12.88 -6.26 11.92
C LEU A 85 -12.50 -5.43 10.69
N GLN A 86 -13.48 -4.80 10.02
CA GLN A 86 -13.19 -3.86 8.93
C GLN A 86 -12.29 -2.73 9.41
N ARG A 87 -12.73 -1.97 10.41
CA ARG A 87 -12.12 -0.67 10.75
C ARG A 87 -10.85 -0.79 11.59
N LEU A 88 -10.75 -1.78 12.47
CA LEU A 88 -9.60 -1.93 13.37
C LEU A 88 -8.51 -2.85 12.81
N VAL A 89 -8.86 -3.82 11.97
CA VAL A 89 -7.91 -4.85 11.53
C VAL A 89 -7.62 -4.73 10.05
N PHE A 90 -8.60 -4.97 9.18
CA PHE A 90 -8.32 -5.13 7.75
C PHE A 90 -7.96 -3.81 7.06
N MET A 91 -8.71 -2.74 7.31
CA MET A 91 -8.47 -1.44 6.68
C MET A 91 -7.11 -0.80 7.04
N PRO A 92 -6.69 -0.71 8.33
CA PRO A 92 -5.38 -0.15 8.65
C PRO A 92 -4.24 -1.04 8.17
N THR A 93 -4.40 -2.37 8.20
CA THR A 93 -3.38 -3.29 7.70
C THR A 93 -3.20 -3.15 6.19
N ALA A 94 -4.30 -3.07 5.43
CA ALA A 94 -4.26 -2.83 3.98
C ALA A 94 -3.54 -1.51 3.65
N SER A 95 -3.93 -0.41 4.33
CA SER A 95 -3.30 0.90 4.12
C SER A 95 -1.82 0.91 4.48
N LYS A 96 -1.41 0.20 5.54
CA LYS A 96 0.00 0.11 5.95
C LYS A 96 0.85 -0.65 4.93
N VAL A 97 0.34 -1.77 4.40
CA VAL A 97 1.02 -2.53 3.34
C VAL A 97 1.14 -1.68 2.09
N GLN A 98 0.05 -1.03 1.66
CA GLN A 98 0.05 -0.13 0.51
C GLN A 98 1.11 0.98 0.64
N GLN A 99 1.14 1.66 1.79
CA GLN A 99 2.08 2.74 2.06
C GLN A 99 3.53 2.26 1.98
N ARG A 100 3.81 1.05 2.49
CA ARG A 100 5.15 0.47 2.42
C ARG A 100 5.57 0.21 0.97
N GLU A 101 4.67 -0.35 0.15
CA GLU A 101 4.96 -0.61 -1.26
C GLU A 101 5.12 0.69 -2.07
N GLU A 102 4.40 1.75 -1.72
CA GLU A 102 4.59 3.08 -2.32
C GLU A 102 5.97 3.68 -2.00
N ILE A 103 6.45 3.55 -0.77
CA ILE A 103 7.81 3.98 -0.37
C ILE A 103 8.86 3.18 -1.16
N VAL A 104 8.68 1.87 -1.29
CA VAL A 104 9.60 1.01 -2.08
C VAL A 104 9.57 1.38 -3.55
N ARG A 105 8.40 1.64 -4.13
CA ARG A 105 8.24 2.12 -5.50
C ARG A 105 8.99 3.43 -5.73
N PHE A 106 8.80 4.41 -4.85
CA PHE A 106 9.49 5.70 -4.95
C PHE A 106 11.01 5.54 -4.89
N ARG A 107 11.52 4.72 -3.95
CA ARG A 107 12.94 4.38 -3.86
C ARG A 107 13.47 3.76 -5.15
N ASN A 108 12.76 2.77 -5.71
CA ASN A 108 13.21 2.09 -6.92
C ASN A 108 13.17 3.03 -8.14
N TYR A 109 12.21 3.94 -8.19
CA TYR A 109 12.13 4.97 -9.23
C TYR A 109 13.33 5.94 -9.18
N LEU A 110 13.71 6.39 -7.98
CA LEU A 110 14.92 7.20 -7.77
C LEU A 110 16.19 6.49 -8.25
N VAL A 111 16.33 5.20 -7.92
CA VAL A 111 17.48 4.39 -8.37
C VAL A 111 17.46 4.23 -9.90
N ALA A 112 16.30 4.00 -10.49
CA ALA A 112 16.15 3.89 -11.94
C ALA A 112 16.58 5.18 -12.66
N GLU A 113 16.11 6.32 -12.18
CA GLU A 113 16.47 7.62 -12.75
C GLU A 113 17.97 7.93 -12.56
N GLY A 114 18.53 7.62 -11.38
CA GLY A 114 19.97 7.76 -11.14
C GLY A 114 20.82 6.91 -12.08
N LEU A 115 20.43 5.65 -12.32
CA LEU A 115 21.12 4.76 -13.26
C LEU A 115 20.98 5.23 -14.72
N ALA A 116 19.83 5.77 -15.11
CA ALA A 116 19.64 6.34 -16.44
C ALA A 116 20.56 7.56 -16.67
N LEU A 117 20.66 8.47 -15.70
CA LEU A 117 21.56 9.62 -15.80
C LEU A 117 23.05 9.24 -15.84
N LEU A 118 23.42 8.16 -15.14
CA LEU A 118 24.77 7.58 -15.21
C LEU A 118 25.05 6.98 -16.60
N ALA A 119 24.09 6.29 -17.21
CA ALA A 119 24.21 5.78 -18.58
C ALA A 119 24.38 6.92 -19.60
N GLU A 120 23.72 8.06 -19.39
CA GLU A 120 23.89 9.27 -20.21
C GLU A 120 25.20 10.05 -19.93
N ARG A 121 26.03 9.58 -18.97
CA ARG A 121 27.28 10.24 -18.54
C ARG A 121 27.08 11.72 -18.17
N LYS A 122 25.96 12.06 -17.53
CA LYS A 122 25.69 13.43 -17.07
C LYS A 122 26.69 13.86 -15.98
N SER A 123 26.91 15.16 -15.86
CA SER A 123 27.81 15.69 -14.84
C SER A 123 27.28 15.37 -13.42
N PRO A 124 28.17 15.08 -12.44
CA PRO A 124 27.74 14.74 -11.08
C PRO A 124 26.86 15.81 -10.42
N ARG A 125 27.10 17.11 -10.72
CA ARG A 125 26.24 18.21 -10.28
C ARG A 125 24.83 18.13 -10.87
N TYR A 126 24.70 17.83 -12.16
CA TYR A 126 23.39 17.66 -12.78
C TYR A 126 22.61 16.50 -12.17
N ILE A 127 23.29 15.37 -11.91
CA ILE A 127 22.68 14.20 -11.25
C ILE A 127 22.21 14.58 -9.86
N GLN A 128 23.03 15.29 -9.09
CA GLN A 128 22.67 15.78 -7.76
C GLN A 128 21.43 16.69 -7.80
N ASP A 129 21.41 17.71 -8.67
CA ASP A 129 20.29 18.65 -8.76
C ASP A 129 18.99 17.92 -9.15
N LYS A 130 19.09 16.97 -10.08
CA LYS A 130 17.96 16.14 -10.50
C LYS A 130 17.48 15.23 -9.37
N MET A 131 18.37 14.57 -8.65
CA MET A 131 17.99 13.71 -7.52
C MET A 131 17.40 14.52 -6.36
N ASN A 132 17.95 15.69 -6.06
CA ASN A 132 17.43 16.60 -5.04
C ASN A 132 16.03 17.12 -5.40
N SER A 133 15.67 17.24 -6.69
CA SER A 133 14.32 17.64 -7.09
C SER A 133 13.20 16.68 -6.65
N TYR A 134 13.55 15.42 -6.36
CA TYR A 134 12.61 14.42 -5.83
C TYR A 134 12.57 14.39 -4.30
N LEU A 135 13.55 14.98 -3.63
CA LEU A 135 13.71 14.93 -2.18
C LEU A 135 13.17 16.21 -1.53
N ASP A 136 12.70 16.08 -0.30
CA ASP A 136 12.38 17.23 0.55
C ASP A 136 13.62 18.15 0.68
N PRO A 137 13.46 19.48 0.65
CA PRO A 137 14.54 20.45 0.86
C PRO A 137 15.47 20.14 2.03
N VAL A 138 14.95 19.55 3.12
CA VAL A 138 15.74 19.19 4.30
C VAL A 138 16.72 18.04 4.01
N LEU A 139 16.39 17.17 3.06
CA LEU A 139 17.15 15.99 2.66
C LEU A 139 18.07 16.25 1.46
N HIS A 140 18.17 17.49 0.98
CA HIS A 140 19.01 17.83 -0.17
C HIS A 140 20.47 17.51 0.10
N PHE A 141 21.03 16.68 -0.76
CA PHE A 141 22.44 16.34 -0.73
C PHE A 141 23.27 17.44 -1.39
N ASN A 142 24.38 17.84 -0.77
CA ASN A 142 25.31 18.81 -1.34
C ASN A 142 26.72 18.22 -1.46
N ILE A 143 27.16 17.98 -2.71
CA ILE A 143 28.50 17.43 -3.01
C ILE A 143 29.60 18.32 -2.41
N GLU A 144 29.44 19.64 -2.43
CA GLU A 144 30.49 20.59 -1.97
C GLU A 144 30.67 20.57 -0.45
N ARG A 145 29.59 20.39 0.32
CA ARG A 145 29.68 20.19 1.78
C ARG A 145 30.36 18.87 2.12
N HIS A 146 30.02 17.80 1.39
CA HIS A 146 30.63 16.48 1.62
C HIS A 146 32.12 16.43 1.26
N MET A 147 32.54 17.09 0.17
CA MET A 147 33.96 17.15 -0.22
C MET A 147 34.80 18.02 0.73
N LYS A 148 34.21 19.01 1.42
CA LYS A 148 34.89 19.85 2.42
C LYS A 148 35.06 19.16 3.78
N GLY A 149 34.18 18.22 4.14
CA GLY A 149 34.26 17.47 5.41
C GLY A 149 35.24 16.29 5.40
N GLN A 150 35.87 15.98 4.27
CA GLN A 150 36.90 14.93 4.13
C GLN A 150 38.33 15.48 4.02
N LYS A 151 38.54 16.79 4.25
CA LYS A 151 39.86 17.42 4.42
C LYS A 151 40.09 17.71 5.90
#